data_AF-R6Y5R8-F1
#
_entry.id   AF-R6Y5R8-F1
#
_cell.length_a   1.000
_cell.length_b   1.000
_cell.length_c   1.000
_cell.angle_alpha   90.00
_cell.angle_beta   90.00
_cell.angle_gamma   90.00
#
_symmetry.space_group_name_H-M   'P 1'
#
loop_
_entity.id
_entity.type
_entity.pdbx_description
1 polymer ?
#
loop_
_entity_poly.entity_id
_entity_poly.type
_entity_poly.pdbx_seq_one_letter_code
_entity_poly.pdbx_strand_id
1 'polypeptide(L)'
;MPKSILYTLNASDNEKLIAAAGCFHDGATAGKVQFGSAWWFNDHLDGMAKQLRDLANIGVLSRFVGMLTDSRSFLSYPRHEYFRRILCRVIGGWVADGQAPADYELLGAMVQDICFHNVANFIGIQG
;
A
#
# COMPACT_ATOMS: atom_id res chain seq x y z
N MET A 1 -12.97 9.13 -15.63
CA MET A 1 -11.57 8.74 -15.36
C MET A 1 -11.51 7.26 -15.00
N PRO A 2 -10.55 6.49 -15.53
CA PRO A 2 -10.38 5.06 -15.22
C PRO A 2 -9.84 4.83 -13.80
N LYS A 3 -9.77 3.55 -13.40
CA LYS A 3 -8.93 3.12 -12.27
C LYS A 3 -7.47 3.43 -12.59
N SER A 4 -6.73 4.01 -11.66
CA SER A 4 -5.35 4.45 -11.90
C SER A 4 -4.47 4.23 -10.68
N ILE A 5 -3.18 4.00 -10.90
CA ILE A 5 -2.17 3.91 -9.84
C ILE A 5 -1.05 4.88 -10.18
N LEU A 6 -0.76 5.81 -9.28
CA LEU A 6 0.29 6.82 -9.44
C LEU A 6 1.55 6.34 -8.72
N TYR A 7 2.70 6.45 -9.39
CA TYR A 7 4.02 6.15 -8.83
C TYR A 7 4.93 7.36 -9.01
N THR A 8 5.88 7.53 -8.09
CA THR A 8 6.97 8.52 -8.19
C THR A 8 8.31 7.85 -7.93
N LEU A 9 9.36 8.33 -8.60
CA LEU A 9 10.75 7.96 -8.29
C LEU A 9 11.34 8.85 -7.18
N ASN A 10 10.72 10.00 -6.91
CA ASN A 10 11.17 10.94 -5.90
C ASN A 10 10.23 10.89 -4.68
N ALA A 11 10.73 10.37 -3.57
CA ALA A 11 9.98 10.22 -2.33
C ALA A 11 9.48 11.55 -1.74
N SER A 12 10.01 12.71 -2.15
CA SER A 12 9.48 14.02 -1.74
C SER A 12 8.13 14.35 -2.37
N ASP A 13 7.66 13.55 -3.32
CA ASP A 13 6.40 13.75 -4.02
C ASP A 13 5.30 12.79 -3.53
N ASN A 14 5.59 11.91 -2.57
CA ASN A 14 4.62 10.94 -2.04
C ASN A 14 3.32 11.65 -1.60
N GLU A 15 3.45 12.62 -0.69
CA GLU A 15 2.33 13.34 -0.11
C GLU A 15 1.53 14.11 -1.16
N LYS A 16 2.23 14.66 -2.17
CA LYS A 16 1.62 15.38 -3.30
C LYS A 16 0.78 14.44 -4.16
N LEU A 17 1.32 13.26 -4.49
CA LEU A 17 0.62 12.26 -5.30
C LEU A 17 -0.56 11.65 -4.55
N ILE A 18 -0.43 11.39 -3.25
CA ILE A 18 -1.53 10.86 -2.43
C ILE A 18 -2.66 11.89 -2.35
N ALA A 19 -2.35 13.16 -2.07
CA ALA A 19 -3.34 14.23 -2.05
C ALA A 19 -4.02 14.41 -3.41
N ALA A 20 -3.25 14.39 -4.50
CA ALA A 20 -3.79 14.47 -5.86
C ALA A 20 -4.71 13.29 -6.20
N ALA A 21 -4.36 12.07 -5.79
CA ALA A 21 -5.22 10.89 -5.97
C ALA A 21 -6.59 11.09 -5.30
N GLY A 22 -6.61 11.69 -4.11
CA GLY A 22 -7.82 12.00 -3.36
C GLY A 22 -8.84 12.86 -4.11
N CYS A 23 -8.36 13.77 -4.98
CA CYS A 23 -9.22 14.67 -5.76
C CYS A 23 -10.09 13.97 -6.80
N PHE A 24 -9.82 12.70 -7.12
CA PHE A 24 -10.47 12.00 -8.23
C PHE A 24 -11.17 10.69 -7.83
N HIS A 25 -11.46 10.51 -6.54
CA HIS A 25 -12.38 9.47 -6.09
C HIS A 25 -13.83 9.76 -6.51
N ASP A 26 -14.60 8.72 -6.82
CA ASP A 26 -15.99 8.84 -7.27
C ASP A 26 -17.01 8.20 -6.31
N GLY A 27 -16.57 7.66 -5.18
CA GLY A 27 -17.41 6.98 -4.19
C GLY A 27 -17.91 5.58 -4.62
N ALA A 28 -17.81 5.22 -5.90
CA ALA A 28 -18.27 3.93 -6.41
C ALA A 28 -17.19 2.85 -6.35
N THR A 29 -15.91 3.24 -6.52
CA THR A 29 -14.77 2.32 -6.45
C THR A 29 -13.91 2.61 -5.22
N ALA A 30 -13.73 1.62 -4.35
CA ALA A 30 -12.82 1.73 -3.21
C ALA A 30 -11.39 2.03 -3.68
N GLY A 31 -10.91 3.24 -3.38
CA GLY A 31 -9.59 3.72 -3.81
C GLY A 31 -9.42 3.76 -5.33
N LYS A 32 -10.35 4.39 -6.07
CA LYS A 32 -10.29 4.50 -7.54
C LYS A 32 -8.94 4.93 -8.12
N VAL A 33 -8.31 5.92 -7.49
CA VAL A 33 -6.93 6.33 -7.76
C VAL A 33 -6.09 5.92 -6.58
N GLN A 34 -5.10 5.08 -6.84
CA GLN A 34 -4.19 4.56 -5.85
C GLN A 34 -2.87 5.34 -5.89
N PHE A 35 -2.23 5.47 -4.75
CA PHE A 35 -0.80 5.73 -4.70
C PHE A 35 -0.09 4.38 -4.55
N GLY A 36 0.79 4.08 -5.51
CA GLY A 36 1.45 2.79 -5.62
C GLY A 36 2.48 2.54 -4.53
N SER A 37 2.94 1.28 -4.45
CA SER A 37 4.06 0.91 -3.58
C SER A 37 5.33 1.70 -3.91
N ALA A 38 6.25 1.78 -2.95
CA ALA A 38 7.53 2.44 -3.15
C ALA A 38 8.25 1.83 -4.37
N TRP A 39 8.59 2.67 -5.35
CA TRP A 39 8.99 2.21 -6.68
C TRP A 39 10.49 2.34 -6.92
N TRP A 40 11.05 1.32 -7.58
CA TRP A 40 12.42 1.23 -8.07
C TRP A 40 13.45 1.54 -6.98
N PHE A 41 14.06 2.73 -7.01
CA PHE A 41 15.08 3.12 -6.02
C PHE A 41 14.52 3.22 -4.61
N ASN A 42 13.18 3.32 -4.46
CA ASN A 42 12.49 3.38 -3.18
C ASN A 42 12.02 2.00 -2.70
N ASP A 43 12.16 0.92 -3.50
CA ASP A 43 11.76 -0.45 -3.13
C ASP A 43 12.78 -1.11 -2.17
N HIS A 44 12.87 -0.54 -0.97
CA HIS A 44 13.67 -1.01 0.17
C HIS A 44 12.98 -0.63 1.49
N LEU A 45 13.54 -1.06 2.62
CA LEU A 45 12.97 -0.85 3.97
C LEU A 45 12.47 0.58 4.21
N ASP A 46 13.36 1.57 4.08
CA ASP A 46 13.03 2.96 4.42
C ASP A 46 12.02 3.59 3.45
N GLY A 47 12.16 3.29 2.16
CA GLY A 47 11.25 3.81 1.13
C GLY A 47 9.84 3.24 1.28
N MET A 48 9.70 1.93 1.48
CA MET A 48 8.41 1.30 1.76
C MET A 48 7.81 1.78 3.09
N ALA A 49 8.61 1.88 4.16
CA ALA A 49 8.11 2.36 5.44
C ALA A 49 7.64 3.81 5.37
N LYS A 50 8.34 4.68 4.63
CA LYS A 50 7.89 6.06 4.37
C LYS A 50 6.60 6.07 3.54
N GLN A 51 6.57 5.37 2.41
CA GLN A 51 5.39 5.30 1.53
C GLN A 51 4.14 4.82 2.28
N LEU A 52 4.26 3.79 3.12
CA LEU A 52 3.14 3.27 3.93
C LEU A 52 2.65 4.30 4.95
N ARG A 53 3.55 5.00 5.63
CA ARG A 53 3.19 6.05 6.60
C ARG A 53 2.54 7.24 5.92
N ASP A 54 3.09 7.72 4.80
CA ASP A 54 2.52 8.83 4.05
C ASP A 54 1.11 8.49 3.55
N LEU A 55 0.92 7.27 3.01
CA LEU A 55 -0.38 6.78 2.57
C LEU A 55 -1.37 6.64 3.73
N ALA A 56 -0.92 6.20 4.90
CA ALA A 56 -1.77 6.13 6.09
C ALA A 56 -2.17 7.50 6.63
N ASN A 57 -1.29 8.50 6.50
CA ASN A 57 -1.55 9.85 6.98
C ASN A 57 -2.53 10.63 6.10
N ILE A 58 -2.45 10.46 4.78
CA ILE A 58 -3.18 11.32 3.81
C ILE A 58 -4.30 10.54 3.10
N GLY A 59 -4.13 9.24 2.92
CA GLY A 59 -5.08 8.37 2.24
C GLY A 59 -5.76 7.37 3.16
N VAL A 60 -6.13 6.22 2.61
CA VAL A 60 -6.79 5.13 3.35
C VAL A 60 -5.98 3.85 3.16
N LEU A 61 -5.06 3.57 4.09
CA LEU A 61 -4.13 2.43 3.97
C LEU A 61 -4.85 1.08 3.80
N SER A 62 -6.00 0.88 4.43
CA SER A 62 -6.78 -0.36 4.32
C SER A 62 -7.28 -0.65 2.90
N ARG A 63 -7.29 0.34 2.00
CA ARG A 63 -7.66 0.20 0.58
C ARG A 63 -6.47 0.12 -0.37
N PHE A 64 -5.25 0.07 0.17
CA PHE A 64 -4.03 0.00 -0.63
C PHE A 64 -3.97 -1.33 -1.40
N VAL A 65 -3.69 -1.25 -2.69
CA VAL A 65 -3.57 -2.43 -3.58
C VAL A 65 -2.29 -3.23 -3.40
N GLY A 66 -1.35 -2.77 -2.57
CA GLY A 66 -0.23 -3.58 -2.13
C GLY A 66 0.98 -3.60 -3.09
N MET A 67 1.69 -4.73 -3.07
CA MET A 67 3.04 -4.85 -3.62
C MET A 67 3.07 -5.46 -5.02
N LEU A 68 4.07 -5.06 -5.81
CA LEU A 68 4.45 -5.67 -7.08
C LEU A 68 5.98 -5.71 -7.18
N THR A 69 6.54 -6.67 -7.92
CA THR A 69 8.00 -6.85 -7.94
C THR A 69 8.76 -5.91 -8.87
N ASP A 70 8.10 -5.42 -9.93
CA ASP A 70 8.68 -4.64 -11.03
C ASP A 70 10.00 -5.24 -11.57
N SER A 71 10.04 -6.58 -11.62
CA SER A 71 11.26 -7.32 -11.88
C SER A 71 11.15 -8.17 -13.13
N ARG A 72 12.30 -8.36 -13.79
CA ARG A 72 12.49 -9.33 -14.87
C ARG A 72 13.02 -10.67 -14.37
N SER A 73 13.20 -10.83 -13.06
CA SER A 73 13.74 -12.04 -12.42
C SER A 73 12.64 -12.90 -11.81
N PHE A 74 12.65 -14.20 -12.10
CA PHE A 74 11.81 -15.18 -11.41
C PHE A 74 12.11 -15.29 -9.92
N LEU A 75 13.29 -14.84 -9.47
CA LEU A 75 13.69 -14.85 -8.06
C LEU A 75 13.25 -13.58 -7.31
N SER A 76 12.34 -12.79 -7.89
CA SER A 76 11.92 -11.51 -7.30
C SER A 76 10.74 -11.63 -6.33
N TYR A 77 10.04 -12.78 -6.28
CA TYR A 77 8.91 -12.98 -5.37
C TYR A 77 9.22 -12.78 -3.87
N PRO A 78 10.45 -13.01 -3.37
CA PRO A 78 10.83 -12.60 -2.01
C PRO A 78 10.65 -11.10 -1.72
N ARG A 79 10.55 -10.22 -2.73
CA ARG A 79 10.16 -8.81 -2.54
C ARG A 79 8.77 -8.67 -1.91
N HIS A 80 7.83 -9.58 -2.23
CA HIS A 80 6.54 -9.61 -1.55
C HIS A 80 6.67 -10.01 -0.09
N GLU A 81 7.50 -11.00 0.23
CA GLU A 81 7.75 -11.36 1.63
C GLU A 81 8.38 -10.19 2.38
N TYR A 82 9.35 -9.53 1.77
CA TYR A 82 10.02 -8.36 2.33
C TYR A 82 9.03 -7.22 2.62
N PHE A 83 8.18 -6.88 1.65
CA PHE A 83 7.07 -5.93 1.83
C PHE A 83 6.13 -6.34 2.97
N ARG A 84 5.68 -7.60 3.02
CA ARG A 84 4.75 -8.10 4.06
C ARG A 84 5.34 -7.94 5.45
N ARG A 85 6.63 -8.26 5.62
CA ARG A 85 7.33 -8.07 6.90
C ARG A 85 7.40 -6.60 7.30
N ILE A 86 7.63 -5.69 6.35
CA ILE A 86 7.65 -4.24 6.59
C ILE A 86 6.26 -3.72 6.95
N LEU A 87 5.22 -4.13 6.22
CA LEU A 87 3.83 -3.78 6.50
C LEU A 87 3.44 -4.21 7.93
N CYS A 88 3.67 -5.48 8.29
CA CYS A 88 3.38 -5.98 9.63
C CYS A 88 4.22 -5.27 10.71
N ARG A 89 5.47 -4.90 10.41
CA ARG A 89 6.30 -4.11 11.34
C ARG A 89 5.73 -2.71 11.55
N VAL A 90 5.27 -2.03 10.50
CA VAL A 90 4.68 -0.68 10.61
C VAL A 90 3.39 -0.73 11.44
N ILE A 91 2.47 -1.64 11.09
CA ILE A 91 1.19 -1.80 11.81
C ILE A 91 1.41 -2.27 13.24
N GLY A 92 2.27 -3.27 13.45
CA GLY A 92 2.60 -3.79 14.78
C GLY A 92 3.28 -2.74 15.66
N GLY A 93 4.09 -1.86 15.08
CA GLY A 93 4.66 -0.70 15.76
C GLY A 93 3.56 0.23 16.29
N TRP A 94 2.59 0.60 15.45
CA TRP A 94 1.46 1.42 15.88
C TRP A 94 0.64 0.79 17.00
N VAL A 95 0.45 -0.54 16.99
CA VAL A 95 -0.22 -1.24 18.09
C VAL A 95 0.61 -1.17 19.37
N ALA A 96 1.91 -1.46 19.30
CA ALA A 96 2.80 -1.42 20.45
C ALA A 96 2.89 -0.01 21.08
N ASP A 97 2.83 1.02 20.25
CA ASP A 97 2.88 2.43 20.66
C ASP A 97 1.51 2.98 21.12
N GLY A 98 0.44 2.15 21.10
CA GLY A 98 -0.92 2.57 21.47
C GLY A 98 -1.60 3.50 20.46
N GLN A 99 -1.07 3.59 19.23
CA GLN A 99 -1.61 4.41 18.14
C GLN A 99 -2.69 3.68 17.33
N ALA A 100 -2.72 2.35 17.40
CA ALA A 100 -3.75 1.50 16.80
C ALA A 100 -4.29 0.50 17.84
N PRO A 101 -5.57 0.09 17.75
CA PRO A 101 -6.13 -0.90 18.66
C PRO A 101 -5.43 -2.24 18.50
N ALA A 102 -5.23 -2.97 19.60
CA ALA A 102 -4.76 -4.36 19.59
C ALA A 102 -5.88 -5.35 19.18
N ASP A 103 -6.60 -5.01 18.10
CA ASP A 103 -7.63 -5.85 17.48
C ASP A 103 -7.01 -6.63 16.32
N TYR A 104 -6.58 -7.85 16.61
CA TYR A 104 -5.89 -8.70 15.63
C TYR A 104 -6.82 -9.25 14.55
N GLU A 105 -8.12 -9.31 14.79
CA GLU A 105 -9.08 -9.72 13.74
C GLU A 105 -9.20 -8.60 12.70
N LEU A 106 -9.40 -7.36 13.15
CA LEU A 106 -9.46 -6.18 12.29
C LEU A 106 -8.14 -5.97 11.52
N LEU A 107 -7.02 -5.96 12.24
CA LEU A 107 -5.71 -5.70 11.63
C LEU A 107 -5.24 -6.86 10.76
N GLY A 108 -5.56 -8.10 11.15
CA GLY A 108 -5.28 -9.29 10.36
C GLY A 108 -6.04 -9.29 9.03
N ALA A 109 -7.32 -8.90 9.05
CA ALA A 109 -8.11 -8.73 7.83
C ALA A 109 -7.51 -7.63 6.92
N MET A 110 -7.17 -6.47 7.48
CA MET A 110 -6.52 -5.40 6.71
C MET A 110 -5.20 -5.84 6.07
N VAL A 111 -4.36 -6.60 6.79
CA VAL A 111 -3.11 -7.13 6.25
C VAL A 111 -3.38 -8.10 5.09
N GLN A 112 -4.35 -9.00 5.23
CA GLN A 112 -4.74 -9.92 4.14
C GLN A 112 -5.25 -9.18 2.92
N ASP A 113 -6.04 -8.13 3.12
CA ASP A 113 -6.56 -7.28 2.05
C ASP A 113 -5.44 -6.60 1.27
N ILE A 114 -4.48 -5.97 1.97
CA ILE A 114 -3.32 -5.32 1.34
C ILE A 114 -2.41 -6.36 0.67
N CYS A 115 -2.32 -7.58 1.22
CA CYS A 115 -1.48 -8.64 0.66
C CYS A 115 -2.04 -9.26 -0.61
N PHE A 116 -3.37 -9.22 -0.82
CA PHE A 116 -4.00 -9.86 -1.97
C PHE A 116 -5.40 -9.34 -2.33
N HIS A 117 -6.37 -9.31 -1.39
CA HIS A 117 -7.77 -9.11 -1.78
C HIS A 117 -8.03 -7.75 -2.44
N ASN A 118 -7.34 -6.70 -2.00
CA ASN A 118 -7.49 -5.36 -2.58
C ASN A 118 -7.11 -5.35 -4.05
N VAL A 119 -5.95 -5.92 -4.44
CA VAL A 119 -5.55 -5.94 -5.84
C VAL A 119 -6.48 -6.83 -6.67
N ALA A 120 -6.89 -7.99 -6.13
CA ALA A 120 -7.80 -8.91 -6.80
C ALA A 120 -9.12 -8.23 -7.17
N ASN A 121 -9.74 -7.55 -6.19
CA ASN A 121 -10.94 -6.75 -6.40
C ASN A 121 -10.70 -5.55 -7.34
N PHE A 122 -9.56 -4.87 -7.19
CA PHE A 122 -9.23 -3.69 -7.98
C PHE A 122 -9.04 -4.00 -9.47
N ILE A 123 -8.52 -5.18 -9.84
CA ILE A 123 -8.36 -5.57 -11.25
C ILE A 123 -9.43 -6.55 -11.74
N GLY A 124 -10.29 -7.05 -10.86
CA GLY A 124 -11.43 -7.91 -11.20
C GLY A 124 -11.06 -9.38 -11.43
N ILE A 125 -10.04 -9.89 -10.75
CA ILE A 125 -9.70 -11.32 -10.76
C ILE A 125 -10.33 -12.01 -9.54
N GLN A 126 -10.92 -13.19 -9.76
CA GLN A 126 -11.40 -14.05 -8.67
C GLN A 126 -10.20 -14.72 -8.00
N GLY A 127 -10.12 -14.58 -6.67
CA GLY A 127 -9.14 -15.26 -5.81
C GLY A 127 -9.61 -16.63 -5.37
#